data_AF-A0A2V8LGB0-F1
#
_entry.id   AF-A0A2V8LGB0-F1
#
_cell.length_a   1.000
_cell.length_b   1.000
_cell.length_c   1.000
_cell.angle_alpha   90.00
_cell.angle_beta   90.00
_cell.angle_gamma   90.00
#
_symmetry.space_group_name_H-M   'P 1'
#
loop_
_entity.id
_entity.type
_entity.pdbx_description
1 polymer ?
#
loop_
_entity_poly.entity_id
_entity_poly.type
_entity_poly.pdbx_seq_one_letter_code
_entity_poly.pdbx_strand_id
1 'polypeptide(L)'
;MNRIKTFYDELGIDRNANAAAIKHAFKEIAKVYHPDKNPPEKQAWAHEQMSRLNFIFETLVNPVTRKEYDDLVKKYEEMPLVARPRRRPREQIAIEREYAQVSVEIMNLSGKYSNCRLKMVIGGAVGGVTGLTQLTAYFSSFGAYLNRFELMSSFIYFFMLIGGVMIVMGVSDYLGRSQYRQRIHELEERRSHLRERMFEVYAAD
;
A
#
# COMPACT_ATOMS: atom_id res chain seq x y z
N MET A 1 -1.49 29.24 25.40
CA MET A 1 -2.26 28.26 24.59
C MET A 1 -1.55 26.92 24.71
N ASN A 2 -2.19 25.93 25.34
CA ASN A 2 -1.67 24.56 25.39
C ASN A 2 -1.68 24.01 23.95
N ARG A 3 -0.53 23.57 23.44
CA ARG A 3 -0.38 23.16 22.02
C ARG A 3 -1.01 21.80 21.72
N ILE A 4 -1.27 21.01 22.75
CA ILE A 4 -1.77 19.64 22.68
C ILE A 4 -2.84 19.50 23.76
N LYS A 5 -3.99 18.92 23.42
CA LYS A 5 -5.00 18.53 24.42
C LYS A 5 -4.49 17.32 25.19
N THR A 6 -4.33 17.47 26.50
CA THR A 6 -3.92 16.40 27.40
C THR A 6 -5.12 15.72 28.05
N PHE A 7 -4.89 14.56 28.65
CA PHE A 7 -5.89 13.80 29.41
C PHE A 7 -6.38 14.58 30.64
N TYR A 8 -5.52 15.42 31.22
CA TYR A 8 -5.90 16.35 32.28
C TYR A 8 -6.86 17.43 31.78
N ASP A 9 -6.64 17.96 30.57
CA ASP A 9 -7.53 18.93 29.95
C ASP A 9 -8.91 18.31 29.63
N GLU A 10 -8.94 17.03 29.25
CA GLU A 10 -10.18 16.29 29.00
C GLU A 10 -10.98 16.02 30.29
N LEU A 11 -10.30 15.80 31.42
CA LEU A 11 -10.94 15.70 32.74
C LEU A 11 -11.19 17.07 33.39
N GLY A 12 -10.71 18.17 32.80
CA GLY A 12 -10.85 19.52 33.36
C GLY A 12 -10.11 19.73 34.68
N ILE A 13 -8.99 19.05 34.88
CA ILE A 13 -8.18 19.11 36.11
C ILE A 13 -6.77 19.61 35.83
N ASP A 14 -6.08 20.06 36.88
CA ASP A 14 -4.66 20.42 36.81
C ASP A 14 -3.77 19.18 36.67
N ARG A 15 -2.62 19.31 35.99
CA ARG A 15 -1.64 18.21 35.84
C ARG A 15 -1.09 17.73 37.18
N ASN A 16 -1.06 18.60 38.20
CA ASN A 16 -0.64 18.27 39.56
C ASN A 16 -1.77 17.70 40.44
N ALA A 17 -2.95 17.44 39.87
CA ALA A 17 -4.06 16.87 40.61
C ALA A 17 -3.69 15.52 41.26
N ASN A 18 -4.10 15.37 42.52
CA ASN A 18 -3.92 14.12 43.26
C ASN A 18 -4.90 13.04 42.75
N ALA A 19 -4.65 11.77 43.13
CA ALA A 19 -5.50 10.65 42.71
C ALA A 19 -6.96 10.79 43.15
N ALA A 20 -7.24 11.48 44.27
CA ALA A 20 -8.59 11.73 44.74
C ALA A 20 -9.35 12.71 43.84
N ALA A 21 -8.68 13.78 43.39
CA ALA A 21 -9.22 14.76 42.47
C ALA A 21 -9.49 14.15 41.09
N ILE A 22 -8.60 13.28 40.58
CA ILE A 22 -8.82 12.52 39.34
C ILE A 22 -10.07 11.66 39.44
N LYS A 23 -10.23 10.90 40.53
CA LYS A 23 -11.42 10.07 40.80
C LYS A 23 -12.69 10.89 40.92
N HIS A 24 -12.61 12.06 41.54
CA HIS A 24 -13.75 12.96 41.68
C HIS A 24 -14.17 13.53 40.31
N ALA A 25 -13.24 14.09 39.55
CA ALA A 25 -13.51 14.64 38.23
C ALA A 25 -14.08 13.60 37.26
N PHE A 26 -13.50 12.39 37.23
CA PHE A 26 -14.03 11.30 36.42
C PHE A 26 -15.48 10.96 36.79
N LYS A 27 -15.83 10.89 38.08
CA LYS A 27 -17.21 10.61 38.53
C LYS A 27 -18.19 11.70 38.09
N GLU A 28 -17.79 12.98 38.16
CA GLU A 28 -18.67 14.08 37.74
C GLU A 28 -18.91 14.05 36.22
N ILE A 29 -17.86 13.83 35.43
CA ILE A 29 -17.95 13.78 33.97
C ILE A 29 -18.69 12.51 33.50
N ALA A 30 -18.47 11.36 34.14
CA ALA A 30 -19.16 10.11 33.84
C ALA A 30 -20.68 10.21 34.05
N LYS A 31 -21.16 11.02 35.01
CA LYS A 31 -22.61 11.26 35.18
C LYS A 31 -23.22 11.97 33.98
N VAL A 32 -22.45 12.76 33.24
CA VAL A 32 -22.92 13.49 32.05
C VAL A 32 -22.97 12.57 30.84
N TYR A 33 -21.94 11.75 30.63
CA TYR A 33 -21.83 10.85 29.47
C TYR A 33 -22.42 9.44 29.70
N HIS A 34 -23.14 9.20 30.80
CA HIS A 34 -23.74 7.90 31.06
C HIS A 34 -24.80 7.56 29.99
N PRO A 35 -24.77 6.37 29.36
CA PRO A 35 -25.73 6.00 28.30
C PRO A 35 -27.18 6.06 28.78
N ASP A 36 -27.45 5.66 30.01
CA ASP A 36 -28.81 5.68 30.60
C ASP A 36 -29.38 7.09 30.85
N LYS A 37 -28.52 8.10 30.96
CA LYS A 37 -28.94 9.50 31.21
C LYS A 37 -29.11 10.30 29.93
N ASN A 38 -28.70 9.74 28.80
CA ASN A 38 -28.74 10.41 27.51
C ASN A 38 -29.90 9.87 26.66
N PRO A 39 -30.56 10.74 25.87
CA PRO A 39 -31.64 10.33 24.99
C PRO A 39 -31.16 9.29 23.96
N PRO A 40 -32.05 8.42 23.45
CA PRO A 40 -31.69 7.30 22.57
C PRO A 40 -30.88 7.72 21.34
N GLU A 41 -31.13 8.91 20.78
CA GLU A 41 -30.39 9.46 19.65
C GLU A 41 -28.92 9.76 19.95
N LYS A 42 -28.58 10.00 21.23
CA LYS A 42 -27.22 10.34 21.69
C LYS A 42 -26.52 9.19 22.39
N GLN A 43 -27.15 8.01 22.50
CA GLN A 43 -26.56 6.87 23.22
C GLN A 43 -25.25 6.40 22.59
N ALA A 44 -25.16 6.35 21.26
CA ALA A 44 -23.94 5.94 20.57
C ALA A 44 -22.77 6.89 20.86
N TRP A 45 -23.01 8.20 20.77
CA TRP A 45 -22.01 9.22 21.11
C TRP A 45 -21.61 9.17 22.58
N ALA A 46 -22.58 9.03 23.50
CA ALA A 46 -22.33 8.93 24.93
C ALA A 46 -21.48 7.69 25.28
N HIS A 47 -21.74 6.55 24.61
CA HIS A 47 -20.93 5.35 24.76
C HIS A 47 -19.47 5.56 24.33
N GLU A 48 -19.26 6.20 23.17
CA GLU A 48 -17.91 6.52 22.68
C GLU A 48 -17.16 7.46 23.64
N GLN A 49 -17.83 8.51 24.12
CA GLN A 49 -17.23 9.44 25.08
C GLN A 49 -16.92 8.75 26.43
N MET A 50 -17.83 7.90 26.93
CA MET A 50 -17.60 7.15 28.16
C MET A 50 -16.41 6.19 28.01
N SER A 51 -16.30 5.48 26.88
CA SER A 51 -15.16 4.59 26.61
C SER A 51 -13.84 5.36 26.62
N ARG A 52 -13.81 6.55 26.02
CA ARG A 52 -12.64 7.45 26.03
C ARG A 52 -12.27 7.90 27.44
N LEU A 53 -13.26 8.30 28.24
CA LEU A 53 -13.04 8.73 29.63
C LEU A 53 -12.53 7.59 30.52
N ASN A 54 -13.02 6.37 30.33
CA ASN A 54 -12.53 5.19 31.03
C ASN A 54 -11.04 4.97 30.74
N PHE A 55 -10.65 5.02 29.47
CA PHE A 55 -9.25 4.88 29.07
C PHE A 55 -8.33 5.96 29.70
N ILE A 56 -8.81 7.21 29.70
CA ILE A 56 -8.09 8.33 30.34
C ILE A 56 -7.93 8.08 31.85
N PHE A 57 -9.02 7.68 32.51
CA PHE A 57 -9.01 7.41 33.94
C PHE A 57 -8.07 6.26 34.30
N GLU A 58 -8.11 5.16 33.56
CA GLU A 58 -7.20 4.02 33.74
C GLU A 58 -5.73 4.44 33.60
N THR A 59 -5.43 5.28 32.60
CA THR A 59 -4.08 5.79 32.36
C THR A 59 -3.59 6.69 33.51
N LEU A 60 -4.45 7.56 34.05
CA LEU A 60 -4.07 8.54 35.08
C LEU A 60 -4.11 8.01 36.52
N VAL A 61 -4.88 6.97 36.80
CA VAL A 61 -4.99 6.40 38.16
C VAL A 61 -3.78 5.57 38.55
N ASN A 62 -3.22 4.81 37.60
CA ASN A 62 -2.04 4.01 37.87
C ASN A 62 -0.78 4.88 37.78
N PRO A 63 0.07 4.94 38.83
CA PRO A 63 1.24 5.81 38.84
C PRO A 63 2.26 5.46 37.75
N VAL A 64 2.33 4.20 37.32
CA VAL A 64 3.25 3.76 36.26
C VAL A 64 2.82 4.32 34.91
N THR A 65 1.57 4.07 34.52
CA THR A 65 1.02 4.54 33.24
C THR A 65 0.88 6.06 33.20
N ARG A 66 0.61 6.70 34.35
CA ARG A 66 0.58 8.17 34.46
C ARG A 66 1.96 8.74 34.17
N LYS A 67 3.01 8.15 34.73
CA LYS A 67 4.39 8.60 34.49
C LYS A 67 4.78 8.45 33.02
N GLU A 68 4.48 7.31 32.40
CA GLU A 68 4.71 7.09 30.96
C GLU A 68 3.96 8.12 30.10
N TYR A 69 2.71 8.42 30.47
CA TYR A 69 1.92 9.44 29.81
C TYR A 69 2.53 10.84 29.96
N ASP A 70 2.95 11.22 31.17
CA ASP A 70 3.56 12.52 31.45
C ASP A 70 4.90 12.68 30.69
N ASP A 71 5.72 11.62 30.61
CA ASP A 71 6.96 11.59 29.84
C ASP A 71 6.69 11.76 28.33
N LEU A 72 5.63 11.13 27.82
CA LEU A 72 5.19 11.32 26.42
C LEU A 72 4.75 12.77 26.18
N VAL A 73 3.90 13.33 27.04
CA VAL A 73 3.43 14.71 26.91
C VAL A 73 4.61 15.67 26.88
N LYS A 74 5.57 15.51 27.79
CA LYS A 74 6.80 16.31 27.83
C LYS A 74 7.59 16.20 26.52
N LYS A 75 7.79 14.99 26.01
CA LYS A 75 8.49 14.76 24.73
C LYS A 75 7.79 15.46 23.56
N TYR A 76 6.46 15.43 23.52
CA TYR A 76 5.69 16.11 22.48
C TYR A 76 5.71 17.63 22.62
N GLU A 77 5.77 18.16 23.84
CA GLU A 77 5.93 19.60 24.10
C GLU A 77 7.32 20.11 23.73
N GLU A 78 8.35 19.28 23.96
CA GLU A 78 9.74 19.56 23.60
C GLU A 78 10.03 19.35 22.11
N MET A 79 9.21 18.59 21.40
CA MET A 79 9.40 18.34 19.99
C MET A 79 9.39 19.68 19.24
N PRO A 80 10.50 20.05 18.56
CA PRO A 80 10.55 21.29 17.84
C PRO A 80 9.46 21.28 16.77
N LEU A 81 8.82 22.43 16.57
CA LEU A 81 7.94 22.61 15.42
C LEU A 81 8.80 22.40 14.17
N VAL A 82 8.77 21.19 13.62
CA VAL A 82 9.35 20.94 12.31
C VAL A 82 8.55 21.83 11.38
N ALA A 83 9.21 22.86 10.85
CA ALA A 83 8.61 23.71 9.84
C ALA A 83 8.04 22.76 8.79
N ARG A 84 6.71 22.84 8.56
CA ARG A 84 6.04 22.00 7.56
C ARG A 84 6.91 22.10 6.31
N PRO A 85 7.37 20.98 5.73
CA PRO A 85 8.27 21.03 4.60
C PRO A 85 7.68 22.01 3.59
N ARG A 86 8.51 22.97 3.15
CA ARG A 86 8.08 24.02 2.22
C ARG A 86 7.30 23.32 1.11
N ARG A 87 6.04 23.73 0.90
CA ARG A 87 5.20 23.09 -0.11
C ARG A 87 5.96 23.15 -1.42
N ARG A 88 6.35 21.99 -1.96
CA ARG A 88 7.02 21.91 -3.26
C ARG A 88 6.18 22.70 -4.28
N PRO A 89 6.77 23.65 -5.03
CA PRO A 89 6.08 24.33 -6.11
C PRO A 89 5.29 23.35 -6.99
N ARG A 90 4.09 23.75 -7.44
CA ARG A 90 3.22 22.90 -8.28
C ARG A 90 3.95 22.37 -9.51
N GLU A 91 4.88 23.16 -10.04
CA GLU A 91 5.71 22.83 -11.18
C GLU A 91 6.68 21.67 -10.90
N GLN A 92 7.38 21.67 -9.75
CA GLN A 92 8.24 20.54 -9.34
C GLN A 92 7.45 19.24 -9.27
N ILE A 93 6.27 19.26 -8.65
CA ILE A 93 5.42 18.08 -8.51
C ILE A 93 4.96 17.56 -9.88
N ALA A 94 4.65 18.45 -10.82
CA ALA A 94 4.23 18.06 -12.16
C ALA A 94 5.38 17.38 -12.93
N ILE A 95 6.58 17.96 -12.88
CA ILE A 95 7.77 17.40 -13.54
C ILE A 95 8.15 16.04 -12.94
N GLU A 96 8.16 15.91 -11.60
CA GLU A 96 8.46 14.64 -10.92
C GLU A 96 7.46 13.55 -11.32
N ARG A 97 6.17 13.88 -11.40
CA ARG A 97 5.11 12.93 -11.83
C ARG A 97 5.30 12.49 -13.26
N GLU A 98 5.59 13.43 -14.16
CA GLU A 98 5.81 13.13 -15.58
C GLU A 98 7.05 12.24 -15.76
N TYR A 99 8.15 12.57 -15.07
CA TYR A 99 9.37 11.77 -15.08
C TYR A 99 9.11 10.33 -14.58
N ALA A 100 8.34 10.18 -13.50
CA ALA A 100 7.96 8.87 -12.98
C ALA A 100 7.11 8.07 -13.98
N GLN A 101 6.12 8.71 -14.61
CA GLN A 101 5.27 8.06 -15.63
C GLN A 101 6.09 7.57 -16.82
N VAL A 102 6.94 8.43 -17.38
CA VAL A 102 7.82 8.08 -18.50
C VAL A 102 8.77 6.93 -18.11
N SER A 103 9.32 6.95 -16.90
CA SER A 103 10.22 5.90 -16.42
C SER A 103 9.53 4.53 -16.30
N VAL A 104 8.27 4.51 -15.84
CA VAL A 104 7.46 3.29 -15.76
C VAL A 104 7.09 2.78 -17.16
N GLU A 105 6.76 3.68 -18.09
CA GLU A 105 6.46 3.32 -19.47
C GLU A 105 7.67 2.67 -20.16
N ILE A 106 8.87 3.25 -20.00
CA ILE A 106 10.13 2.66 -20.50
C ILE A 106 10.33 1.26 -19.91
N MET A 107 10.14 1.09 -18.59
CA MET A 107 10.33 -0.21 -17.94
C MET A 107 9.36 -1.27 -18.50
N ASN A 108 8.09 -0.91 -18.67
CA ASN A 108 7.07 -1.80 -19.21
C ASN A 108 7.37 -2.19 -20.68
N LEU A 109 7.73 -1.22 -21.52
CA LEU A 109 8.09 -1.46 -22.92
C LEU A 109 9.37 -2.27 -23.07
N SER A 110 10.39 -1.96 -22.25
CA SER A 110 11.65 -2.71 -22.20
C SER A 110 11.40 -4.16 -21.81
N GLY A 111 10.53 -4.41 -20.83
CA GLY A 111 10.10 -5.76 -20.43
C GLY A 111 9.37 -6.51 -21.55
N LYS A 112 8.54 -5.85 -22.36
CA LYS A 112 7.93 -6.46 -23.55
C LYS A 112 8.96 -6.77 -24.63
N TYR A 113 9.89 -5.84 -24.88
CA TYR A 113 10.93 -5.96 -25.90
C TYR A 113 11.95 -7.07 -25.60
N SER A 114 12.42 -7.19 -24.36
CA SER A 114 13.43 -8.19 -23.96
C SER A 114 12.84 -9.59 -23.81
N ASN A 115 11.63 -9.70 -23.25
CA ASN A 115 11.05 -11.00 -22.91
C ASN A 115 10.28 -11.67 -24.05
N CYS A 116 10.11 -11.02 -25.22
CA CYS A 116 9.36 -11.60 -26.34
C CYS A 116 9.88 -12.98 -26.78
N ARG A 117 11.22 -13.14 -26.90
CA ARG A 117 11.85 -14.42 -27.24
C ARG A 117 11.69 -15.44 -26.12
N LEU A 118 11.85 -15.02 -24.87
CA LEU A 118 11.71 -15.90 -23.72
C LEU A 118 10.27 -16.43 -23.59
N LYS A 119 9.25 -15.60 -23.83
CA LYS A 119 7.84 -16.00 -23.86
C LYS A 119 7.58 -17.07 -24.92
N MET A 120 8.14 -16.91 -26.12
CA MET A 120 8.02 -17.90 -27.20
C MET A 120 8.74 -19.21 -26.86
N VAL A 121 9.94 -19.14 -26.25
CA VAL A 121 10.69 -20.34 -25.84
C VAL A 121 9.98 -21.11 -24.74
N ILE A 122 9.51 -20.43 -23.69
CA ILE A 122 8.76 -21.05 -22.59
C ILE A 122 7.43 -21.61 -23.13
N GLY A 123 6.68 -20.82 -23.91
CA GLY A 123 5.42 -21.26 -24.49
C GLY A 123 5.59 -22.47 -25.42
N GLY A 124 6.64 -22.48 -26.25
CA GLY A 124 6.99 -23.60 -27.12
C GLY A 124 7.43 -24.84 -26.35
N ALA A 125 8.23 -24.69 -25.29
CA ALA A 125 8.65 -25.80 -24.45
C ALA A 125 7.46 -26.42 -23.69
N VAL A 126 6.65 -25.60 -23.03
CA VAL A 126 5.48 -26.06 -22.26
C VAL A 126 4.43 -26.66 -23.20
N GLY A 127 4.07 -25.97 -24.28
CA GLY A 127 3.10 -26.46 -25.26
C GLY A 127 3.59 -27.71 -26.00
N GLY A 128 4.88 -27.77 -26.34
CA GLY A 128 5.50 -28.90 -27.01
C GLY A 128 5.54 -30.16 -26.15
N VAL A 129 6.01 -30.06 -24.90
CA VAL A 129 6.02 -31.18 -23.94
C VAL A 129 4.60 -31.72 -23.74
N THR A 130 3.63 -30.82 -23.54
CA THR A 130 2.24 -31.18 -23.31
C THR A 130 1.60 -31.82 -24.55
N GLY A 131 1.84 -31.28 -25.74
CA GLY A 131 1.36 -31.85 -27.00
C GLY A 131 1.96 -33.24 -27.28
N LEU A 132 3.25 -33.43 -26.97
CA LEU A 132 3.92 -34.73 -27.05
C LEU A 132 3.31 -35.74 -26.07
N THR A 133 3.00 -35.35 -24.84
CA THR A 133 2.32 -36.25 -23.88
C THR A 133 0.94 -36.69 -24.36
N GLN A 134 0.20 -35.80 -25.04
CA GLN A 134 -1.09 -36.15 -25.61
C GLN A 134 -0.94 -37.11 -26.80
N LEU A 135 0.04 -36.85 -27.68
CA LEU A 135 0.31 -37.67 -28.84
C LEU A 135 0.78 -39.07 -28.46
N THR A 136 1.67 -39.20 -27.46
CA THR A 136 2.09 -40.51 -26.96
C THR A 136 0.95 -41.27 -26.28
N ALA A 137 -0.03 -40.58 -25.67
CA ALA A 137 -1.23 -41.20 -25.15
C ALA A 137 -2.16 -41.81 -26.22
N TYR A 138 -2.13 -41.29 -27.45
CA TYR A 138 -2.86 -41.90 -28.58
C TYR A 138 -2.19 -43.17 -29.10
N PHE A 139 -0.85 -43.24 -29.10
CA PHE A 139 -0.10 -44.36 -29.70
C PHE A 139 0.39 -45.41 -28.70
N SER A 140 0.41 -45.13 -27.39
CA SER A 140 1.00 -46.02 -26.38
C SER A 140 0.11 -46.24 -25.15
N SER A 141 0.09 -47.49 -24.67
CA SER A 141 -0.67 -47.89 -23.47
C SER A 141 -0.22 -47.18 -22.19
N PHE A 142 1.03 -46.70 -22.13
CA PHE A 142 1.56 -45.93 -20.99
C PHE A 142 0.94 -44.53 -20.91
N GLY A 143 0.81 -43.83 -22.05
CA GLY A 143 0.14 -42.53 -22.08
C GLY A 143 -1.38 -42.64 -21.85
N ALA A 144 -2.01 -43.74 -22.30
CA ALA A 144 -3.40 -44.04 -21.97
C ALA A 144 -3.62 -44.26 -20.45
N TYR A 145 -2.60 -44.74 -19.72
CA TYR A 145 -2.64 -44.92 -18.27
C TYR A 145 -2.61 -43.58 -17.51
N LEU A 146 -1.82 -42.61 -17.99
CA LEU A 146 -1.78 -41.25 -17.43
C LEU A 146 -3.07 -40.47 -17.70
N ASN A 147 -3.71 -40.69 -18.86
CA ASN A 147 -4.98 -40.06 -19.23
C ASN A 147 -6.21 -40.66 -18.51
N ARG A 148 -6.05 -41.79 -17.82
CA ARG A 148 -7.12 -42.41 -17.01
C ARG A 148 -7.44 -41.60 -15.74
N PHE A 149 -6.50 -40.77 -15.27
CA PHE A 149 -6.72 -39.86 -14.16
C PHE A 149 -7.26 -38.53 -14.69
N GLU A 150 -8.55 -38.25 -14.48
CA GLU A 150 -9.22 -37.01 -14.95
C GLU A 150 -8.52 -35.71 -14.51
N LEU A 151 -7.82 -35.76 -13.37
CA LEU A 151 -7.04 -34.65 -12.87
C LEU A 151 -5.82 -34.34 -13.76
N MET A 152 -5.12 -35.39 -14.24
CA MET A 152 -3.90 -35.24 -15.03
C MET A 152 -4.19 -34.70 -16.44
N SER A 153 -5.27 -35.17 -17.08
CA SER A 153 -5.70 -34.66 -18.39
C SER A 153 -6.07 -33.17 -18.33
N SER A 154 -6.75 -32.75 -17.27
CA SER A 154 -7.08 -31.33 -17.03
C SER A 154 -5.85 -30.45 -16.88
N PHE A 155 -4.82 -30.92 -16.15
CA PHE A 155 -3.54 -30.20 -16.05
C PHE A 155 -2.80 -30.11 -17.39
N ILE A 156 -2.82 -31.18 -18.19
CA ILE A 156 -2.25 -31.18 -19.54
C ILE A 156 -2.94 -30.10 -20.38
N TYR A 157 -4.27 -30.07 -20.47
CA TYR A 157 -4.96 -29.03 -21.24
C TYR A 157 -4.71 -27.60 -20.69
N PHE A 158 -4.60 -27.44 -19.37
CA PHE A 158 -4.27 -26.17 -18.75
C PHE A 158 -2.88 -25.65 -19.16
N PHE A 159 -1.85 -26.50 -19.10
CA PHE A 159 -0.49 -26.12 -19.52
C PHE A 159 -0.38 -25.93 -21.04
N MET A 160 -1.13 -26.70 -21.83
CA MET A 160 -1.24 -26.49 -23.28
C MET A 160 -1.82 -25.10 -23.59
N LEU A 161 -2.86 -24.68 -22.87
CA LEU A 161 -3.48 -23.37 -23.02
C LEU A 161 -2.51 -22.25 -22.61
N ILE A 162 -1.84 -22.38 -21.47
CA ILE A 162 -0.82 -21.41 -21.03
C ILE A 162 0.30 -21.29 -22.08
N GLY A 163 0.81 -22.43 -22.57
CA GLY A 163 1.85 -22.47 -23.60
C GLY A 163 1.42 -21.76 -24.88
N GLY A 164 0.20 -22.03 -25.35
CA GLY A 164 -0.39 -21.38 -26.52
C GLY A 164 -0.54 -19.87 -26.35
N VAL A 165 -1.08 -19.41 -25.22
CA VAL A 165 -1.22 -17.97 -24.91
C VAL A 165 0.14 -17.28 -24.86
N MET A 166 1.16 -17.91 -24.26
CA MET A 166 2.51 -17.35 -24.19
C MET A 166 3.17 -17.25 -25.57
N ILE A 167 2.93 -18.19 -26.48
CA ILE A 167 3.39 -18.10 -27.87
C ILE A 167 2.70 -16.92 -28.58
N VAL A 168 1.38 -16.81 -28.48
CA VAL A 168 0.62 -15.71 -29.13
C VAL A 168 1.09 -14.36 -28.62
N MET A 169 1.22 -14.20 -27.29
CA MET A 169 1.76 -12.98 -26.69
C MET A 169 3.21 -12.72 -27.14
N GLY A 170 4.06 -13.76 -27.17
CA GLY A 170 5.45 -13.64 -27.61
C GLY A 170 5.61 -13.25 -29.08
N VAL A 171 4.77 -13.79 -29.97
CA VAL A 171 4.73 -13.46 -31.40
C VAL A 171 4.21 -12.03 -31.61
N SER A 172 3.13 -11.66 -30.91
CA SER A 172 2.62 -10.29 -30.93
C SER A 172 3.69 -9.29 -30.48
N ASP A 173 4.39 -9.58 -29.38
CA ASP A 173 5.49 -8.73 -28.88
C ASP A 173 6.68 -8.70 -29.85
N TYR A 174 6.95 -9.80 -30.56
CA TYR A 174 8.03 -9.89 -31.55
C TYR A 174 7.73 -9.06 -32.81
N LEU A 175 6.48 -9.10 -33.31
CA LEU A 175 6.06 -8.29 -34.45
C LEU A 175 6.08 -6.80 -34.12
N GLY A 176 5.73 -6.41 -32.89
CA GLY A 176 5.78 -5.02 -32.41
C GLY A 176 7.18 -4.52 -32.02
N ARG A 177 8.22 -5.35 -32.16
CA ARG A 177 9.56 -5.08 -31.60
C ARG A 177 10.23 -3.81 -32.14
N SER A 178 10.01 -3.48 -33.41
CA SER A 178 10.52 -2.25 -34.03
C SER A 178 9.89 -1.00 -33.40
N GLN A 179 8.57 -1.02 -33.22
CA GLN A 179 7.81 0.06 -32.61
C GLN A 179 8.21 0.29 -31.15
N TYR A 180 8.37 -0.79 -30.37
CA TYR A 180 8.84 -0.68 -28.97
C TYR A 180 10.22 -0.04 -28.87
N ARG A 181 11.15 -0.41 -29.77
CA ARG A 181 12.49 0.18 -29.77
C ARG A 181 12.45 1.68 -30.03
N GLN A 182 11.71 2.11 -31.06
CA GLN A 182 11.57 3.53 -31.39
C GLN A 182 10.90 4.30 -30.24
N ARG A 183 9.84 3.73 -29.67
CA ARG A 183 9.13 4.35 -28.54
C ARG A 183 9.98 4.46 -27.29
N ILE A 184 10.79 3.44 -26.97
CA ILE A 184 11.73 3.50 -25.84
C ILE A 184 12.73 4.63 -26.05
N HIS A 185 13.28 4.79 -27.25
CA HIS A 185 14.21 5.88 -27.56
C HIS A 185 13.57 7.26 -27.39
N GLU A 186 12.36 7.45 -27.92
CA GLU A 186 11.58 8.69 -27.76
C GLU A 186 11.30 9.01 -26.28
N LEU A 187 10.93 8.00 -25.49
CA LEU A 187 10.69 8.17 -24.06
C LEU A 187 11.99 8.44 -23.29
N GLU A 188 13.12 7.87 -23.71
CA GLU A 188 14.43 8.15 -23.11
C GLU A 188 14.88 9.59 -23.36
N GLU A 189 14.68 10.11 -24.58
CA GLU A 189 14.88 11.53 -24.91
C GLU A 189 13.94 12.44 -24.10
N ARG A 190 12.67 12.08 -23.99
CA ARG A 190 11.72 12.83 -23.15
C ARG A 190 12.15 12.81 -21.69
N ARG A 191 12.63 11.67 -21.18
CA ARG A 191 13.13 11.54 -19.81
C ARG A 191 14.38 12.38 -19.58
N SER A 192 15.30 12.45 -20.54
CA SER A 192 16.49 13.32 -20.42
C SER A 192 16.09 14.79 -20.38
N HIS A 193 15.16 15.21 -21.23
CA HIS A 193 14.66 16.60 -21.21
C HIS A 193 13.94 16.94 -19.89
N LEU A 194 13.10 16.03 -19.37
CA LEU A 194 12.48 16.21 -18.06
C LEU A 194 13.50 16.29 -16.93
N ARG A 195 14.61 15.55 -17.03
CA ARG A 195 15.69 15.62 -16.05
C ARG A 195 16.38 16.98 -16.07
N GLU A 196 16.64 17.55 -17.23
CA GLU A 196 17.19 18.91 -17.38
C GLU A 196 16.23 19.96 -16.81
N ARG A 197 14.95 19.93 -17.20
CA ARG A 197 13.92 20.82 -16.64
C ARG A 197 13.81 20.70 -15.12
N MET A 198 13.97 19.48 -14.60
CA MET A 198 14.01 19.26 -13.17
C MET A 198 15.20 20.02 -12.57
N PHE A 199 16.42 19.83 -13.07
CA PHE A 199 17.59 20.58 -12.59
C PHE A 199 17.40 22.11 -12.62
N GLU A 200 16.81 22.66 -13.68
CA GLU A 200 16.52 24.09 -13.78
C GLU A 200 15.58 24.59 -12.67
N VAL A 201 14.48 23.89 -12.45
CA VAL A 201 13.47 24.26 -11.43
C VAL A 201 14.02 24.08 -10.02
N TYR A 202 14.89 23.10 -9.78
CA TYR A 202 15.56 22.91 -8.49
C TYR A 202 16.71 23.90 -8.26
N ALA A 203 17.35 24.41 -9.32
CA ALA A 203 18.41 25.42 -9.22
C ALA A 203 17.88 26.86 -9.07
N ALA A 204 16.60 27.08 -9.38
CA ALA A 204 15.94 28.38 -9.27
C ALA A 204 15.37 28.69 -7.86
N ASP A 205 15.32 27.70 -6.96
CA ASP A 205 14.85 27.80 -5.57
C ASP A 205 16.01 27.98 -4.58
#